data_AF-A0A522Q2A6-F1
#
_entry.id   AF-A0A522Q2A6-F1
#
_cell.length_a   1.000
_cell.length_b   1.000
_cell.length_c   1.000
_cell.angle_alpha   90.00
_cell.angle_beta   90.00
_cell.angle_gamma   90.00
#
_symmetry.space_group_name_H-M   'P 1'
#
loop_
_entity.id
_entity.type
_entity.pdbx_description
1 polymer ?
#
loop_
_entity_poly.entity_id
_entity_poly.type
_entity_poly.pdbx_seq_one_letter_code
_entity_poly.pdbx_strand_id
1 'polypeptide(L)'
;MTPRANYAAFVDNIFGAGSAKFDIAKTDTNNVVGALASPQRFAEFTANFEERLRRINAAIQSDPSLRKGVIGAVNRVAEDEWDGAYAELCALDYFLAASLTGPGNIELDHTVPASDTLASEMGMQNANHDMHLKSLGVSMDTKNLSDKTRQILDGIFDEFRKAKGIKSMMIMPTYDHDDDFTPYASNRPQLLAELVSGVDVNGRTPRLTSQVIPGLSYEFAWNAGVYISEGSYSPVEHATRHHLLLFGHIKKFSRTEPTAIVYVMFPWSGETAFFGFGKDTFQTEFGRQFFNNYLGSADLGKSFNKKIKSNITAADVTRHLSGVIFLDDKSVTAKDPKQINVEASFVWNKNAVLSLVGHPLDVELRRRGAVDRG
;
A
#
# COMPACT_ATOMS: atom_id res chain seq x y z
N MET A 1 -0.64 13.51 27.65
CA MET A 1 -0.79 12.12 27.15
C MET A 1 -0.03 12.04 25.83
N THR A 2 0.79 11.02 25.61
CA THR A 2 1.51 10.87 24.33
C THR A 2 0.52 10.53 23.21
N PRO A 3 0.82 10.83 21.93
CA PRO A 3 -0.05 10.42 20.83
C PRO A 3 -0.29 8.91 20.78
N ARG A 4 0.72 8.09 21.10
CA ARG A 4 0.56 6.64 21.20
C ARG A 4 -0.33 6.21 22.37
N ALA A 5 -0.28 6.90 23.51
CA ALA A 5 -1.22 6.65 24.60
C ALA A 5 -2.66 7.02 24.22
N ASN A 6 -2.87 8.10 23.44
CA ASN A 6 -4.19 8.42 22.88
C ASN A 6 -4.67 7.29 21.95
N TYR A 7 -3.79 6.78 21.07
CA TYR A 7 -4.12 5.66 20.20
C TYR A 7 -4.43 4.37 20.98
N ALA A 8 -3.67 4.06 22.03
CA ALA A 8 -3.94 2.92 22.90
C ALA A 8 -5.32 3.01 23.55
N ALA A 9 -5.67 4.17 24.11
CA ALA A 9 -6.99 4.41 24.68
C ALA A 9 -8.11 4.29 23.63
N PHE A 10 -7.88 4.78 22.42
CA PHE A 10 -8.80 4.66 21.30
C PHE A 10 -9.05 3.19 20.91
N VAL A 11 -7.99 2.39 20.80
CA VAL A 11 -8.07 0.95 20.50
C VAL A 11 -8.81 0.20 21.61
N ASP A 12 -8.46 0.44 22.87
CA ASP A 12 -9.07 -0.24 24.01
C ASP A 12 -10.55 0.12 24.16
N ASN A 13 -10.95 1.35 23.83
CA ASN A 13 -12.36 1.77 23.82
C ASN A 13 -13.21 0.99 22.80
N ILE A 14 -12.61 0.58 21.67
CA ILE A 14 -13.33 -0.13 20.61
C ILE A 14 -13.30 -1.64 20.84
N PHE A 15 -12.12 -2.21 21.13
CA PHE A 15 -11.92 -3.66 21.17
C PHE A 15 -11.90 -4.26 22.59
N GLY A 16 -11.97 -3.43 23.62
CA GLY A 16 -11.90 -3.79 25.02
C GLY A 16 -10.51 -3.58 25.63
N ALA A 17 -10.47 -3.38 26.96
CA ALA A 17 -9.24 -3.09 27.69
C ALA A 17 -8.13 -4.12 27.46
N GLY A 18 -6.89 -3.65 27.28
CA GLY A 18 -5.71 -4.50 27.06
C GLY A 18 -5.58 -5.04 25.64
N SER A 19 -6.33 -4.46 24.69
CA SER A 19 -6.20 -4.77 23.26
C SER A 19 -5.00 -4.06 22.65
N ALA A 20 -4.65 -2.87 23.14
CA ALA A 20 -3.43 -2.17 22.79
C ALA A 20 -2.20 -2.80 23.47
N LYS A 21 -1.23 -3.23 22.67
CA LYS A 21 0.00 -3.94 23.03
C LYS A 21 1.18 -3.40 22.22
N PHE A 22 1.56 -2.15 22.50
CA PHE A 22 2.74 -1.49 21.95
C PHE A 22 3.30 -0.48 22.95
N ASP A 23 4.53 -0.02 22.72
CA ASP A 23 5.15 0.98 23.58
C ASP A 23 4.44 2.35 23.45
N ILE A 24 3.71 2.73 24.50
CA ILE A 24 2.99 4.00 24.61
C ILE A 24 3.89 5.18 24.99
N ALA A 25 5.11 4.93 25.46
CA ALA A 25 6.06 5.97 25.85
C ALA A 25 6.80 6.57 24.65
N LYS A 26 6.90 5.84 23.53
CA LYS A 26 7.52 6.33 22.29
C LYS A 26 6.79 7.59 21.79
N THR A 27 7.54 8.65 21.53
CA THR A 27 7.00 9.96 21.12
C THR A 27 6.80 10.08 19.62
N ASP A 28 7.47 9.25 18.82
CA ASP A 28 7.33 9.27 17.37
C ASP A 28 5.96 8.72 16.94
N THR A 29 5.39 9.38 15.93
CA THR A 29 4.05 9.10 15.42
C THR A 29 4.06 9.03 13.91
N ASN A 30 3.28 8.11 13.35
CA ASN A 30 2.91 8.16 11.95
C ASN A 30 1.67 9.04 11.71
N ASN A 31 1.24 9.14 10.46
CA ASN A 31 0.12 9.97 10.04
C ASN A 31 -1.21 9.58 10.73
N VAL A 32 -1.47 8.29 10.92
CA VAL A 32 -2.70 7.80 11.59
C VAL A 32 -2.71 8.17 13.06
N VAL A 33 -1.66 7.80 13.81
CA VAL A 33 -1.54 8.09 15.24
C VAL A 33 -1.49 9.60 15.50
N GLY A 34 -0.79 10.35 14.66
CA GLY A 34 -0.70 11.80 14.73
C GLY A 34 -2.05 12.49 14.49
N ALA A 35 -2.82 12.01 13.51
CA ALA A 35 -4.15 12.53 13.21
C ALA A 35 -5.14 12.30 14.37
N LEU A 36 -5.15 11.09 14.94
CA LEU A 36 -5.98 10.76 16.10
C LEU A 36 -5.60 11.56 17.35
N ALA A 37 -4.34 11.98 17.48
CA ALA A 37 -3.90 12.87 18.55
C ALA A 37 -4.27 14.35 18.32
N SER A 38 -4.75 14.71 17.12
CA SER A 38 -5.16 16.07 16.73
C SER A 38 -6.56 16.09 16.09
N PRO A 39 -7.60 15.60 16.78
CA PRO A 39 -8.89 15.29 16.17
C PRO A 39 -9.60 16.53 15.58
N GLN A 40 -9.36 17.74 16.10
CA GLN A 40 -9.94 18.96 15.55
C GLN A 40 -9.38 19.34 14.18
N ARG A 41 -8.16 18.89 13.85
CA ARG A 41 -7.52 19.12 12.55
C ARG A 41 -7.83 18.03 11.53
N PHE A 42 -8.20 16.85 12.01
CA PHE A 42 -8.44 15.65 11.20
C PHE A 42 -9.76 14.99 11.60
N ALA A 43 -10.82 15.78 11.67
CA ALA A 43 -12.11 15.36 12.20
C ALA A 43 -12.73 14.26 11.33
N GLU A 44 -12.72 14.45 10.01
CA GLU A 44 -13.21 13.50 9.02
C GLU A 44 -12.47 12.16 9.13
N PHE A 45 -11.13 12.18 9.08
CA PHE A 45 -10.33 10.96 9.23
C PHE A 45 -10.61 10.25 10.54
N THR A 46 -10.63 10.99 11.65
CA THR A 46 -10.84 10.40 12.99
C THR A 46 -12.19 9.68 13.05
N ALA A 47 -13.26 10.33 12.59
CA ALA A 47 -14.60 9.75 12.58
C ALA A 47 -14.71 8.53 11.65
N ASN A 48 -14.14 8.62 10.44
CA ASN A 48 -14.17 7.55 9.45
C ASN A 48 -13.37 6.32 9.92
N PHE A 49 -12.19 6.54 10.51
CA PHE A 49 -11.36 5.46 11.03
C PHE A 49 -11.98 4.81 12.28
N GLU A 50 -12.61 5.58 13.16
CA GLU A 50 -13.36 5.04 14.29
C GLU A 50 -14.50 4.13 13.81
N GLU A 51 -15.32 4.58 12.86
CA GLU A 51 -16.44 3.78 12.38
C GLU A 51 -15.95 2.51 11.64
N ARG A 52 -14.87 2.60 10.87
CA ARG A 52 -14.20 1.42 10.28
C ARG A 52 -13.87 0.39 11.37
N LEU A 53 -13.17 0.79 12.42
CA LEU A 53 -12.80 -0.15 13.49
C LEU A 53 -14.02 -0.67 14.25
N ARG A 54 -15.09 0.13 14.41
CA ARG A 54 -16.35 -0.33 15.01
C ARG A 54 -17.06 -1.38 14.14
N ARG A 55 -17.10 -1.20 12.81
CA ARG A 55 -17.64 -2.21 11.87
C ARG A 55 -16.84 -3.51 11.93
N ILE A 56 -15.52 -3.42 11.92
CA ILE A 56 -14.64 -4.59 12.09
C ILE A 56 -14.88 -5.25 13.45
N ASN A 57 -15.02 -4.48 14.53
CA ASN A 57 -15.31 -5.06 15.84
C ASN A 57 -16.68 -5.79 15.87
N ALA A 58 -17.71 -5.24 15.21
CA ALA A 58 -18.99 -5.92 15.07
C ALA A 58 -18.87 -7.24 14.28
N ALA A 59 -18.04 -7.27 13.24
CA ALA A 59 -17.69 -8.50 12.54
C ALA A 59 -16.97 -9.51 13.44
N ILE A 60 -16.05 -9.08 14.31
CA ILE A 60 -15.41 -9.95 15.31
C ILE A 60 -16.43 -10.56 16.28
N GLN A 61 -17.44 -9.81 16.69
CA GLN A 61 -18.49 -10.37 17.56
C GLN A 61 -19.30 -11.47 16.86
N SER A 62 -19.44 -11.36 15.53
CA SER A 62 -20.13 -12.36 14.71
C SER A 62 -19.23 -13.55 14.36
N ASP A 63 -17.93 -13.29 14.19
CA ASP A 63 -16.89 -14.29 13.90
C ASP A 63 -15.64 -14.02 14.77
N PRO A 64 -15.56 -14.63 15.96
CA PRO A 64 -14.44 -14.43 16.89
C PRO A 64 -13.07 -14.87 16.35
N SER A 65 -13.03 -15.68 15.29
CA SER A 65 -11.75 -16.14 14.69
C SER A 65 -10.94 -14.98 14.11
N LEU A 66 -11.61 -13.91 13.68
CA LEU A 66 -10.98 -12.70 13.13
C LEU A 66 -10.18 -11.91 14.18
N ARG A 67 -10.51 -12.07 15.48
CA ARG A 67 -9.99 -11.20 16.55
C ARG A 67 -8.47 -11.14 16.58
N LYS A 68 -7.80 -12.28 16.50
CA LYS A 68 -6.33 -12.33 16.62
C LYS A 68 -5.65 -11.53 15.51
N GLY A 69 -6.06 -11.75 14.26
CA GLY A 69 -5.51 -11.05 13.10
C GLY A 69 -5.78 -9.55 13.15
N VAL A 70 -7.03 -9.15 13.43
CA VAL A 70 -7.41 -7.73 13.54
C VAL A 70 -6.64 -7.02 14.64
N ILE A 71 -6.56 -7.59 15.85
CA ILE A 71 -5.81 -6.97 16.94
C ILE A 71 -4.32 -6.88 16.59
N GLY A 72 -3.77 -7.88 15.89
CA GLY A 72 -2.42 -7.81 15.34
C GLY A 72 -2.22 -6.60 14.43
N ALA A 73 -3.08 -6.43 13.42
CA ALA A 73 -3.00 -5.31 12.47
C ALA A 73 -3.20 -3.95 13.17
N VAL A 74 -4.18 -3.82 14.06
CA VAL A 74 -4.42 -2.58 14.84
C VAL A 74 -3.20 -2.17 15.67
N ASN A 75 -2.50 -3.14 16.26
CA ASN A 75 -1.26 -2.85 17.00
C ASN A 75 -0.10 -2.45 16.07
N ARG A 76 0.05 -3.12 14.91
CA ARG A 76 1.07 -2.77 13.91
C ARG A 76 0.86 -1.37 13.29
N VAL A 77 -0.35 -0.83 13.29
CA VAL A 77 -0.58 0.58 12.90
C VAL A 77 0.17 1.56 13.82
N ALA A 78 0.54 1.19 15.05
CA ALA A 78 1.38 2.01 15.92
C ALA A 78 2.89 1.87 15.62
N GLU A 79 3.31 0.97 14.74
CA GLU A 79 4.72 0.72 14.43
C GLU A 79 5.25 1.63 13.32
N ASP A 80 6.52 1.47 12.96
CA ASP A 80 7.18 2.33 11.97
C ASP A 80 6.73 1.94 10.54
N GLU A 81 6.46 0.65 10.27
CA GLU A 81 5.89 0.12 9.01
C GLU A 81 4.35 -0.02 9.08
N TRP A 82 3.68 1.06 9.50
CA TRP A 82 2.24 1.08 9.79
C TRP A 82 1.33 0.95 8.56
N ASP A 83 1.81 1.33 7.39
CA ASP A 83 1.01 1.56 6.19
C ASP A 83 0.46 0.25 5.59
N GLY A 84 1.23 -0.83 5.67
CA GLY A 84 0.77 -2.18 5.35
C GLY A 84 -0.37 -2.65 6.26
N ALA A 85 -0.19 -2.50 7.58
CA ALA A 85 -1.21 -2.88 8.56
C ALA A 85 -2.50 -2.05 8.41
N TYR A 86 -2.36 -0.77 8.09
CA TYR A 86 -3.51 0.09 7.76
C TYR A 86 -4.23 -0.39 6.49
N ALA A 87 -3.48 -0.73 5.43
CA ALA A 87 -4.04 -1.25 4.19
C ALA A 87 -4.82 -2.56 4.42
N GLU A 88 -4.29 -3.48 5.23
CA GLU A 88 -5.00 -4.71 5.63
C GLU A 88 -6.35 -4.40 6.31
N LEU A 89 -6.40 -3.44 7.24
CA LEU A 89 -7.64 -3.02 7.89
C LEU A 89 -8.63 -2.38 6.93
N CYS A 90 -8.15 -1.58 5.97
CA CYS A 90 -8.97 -0.97 4.92
C CYS A 90 -9.60 -2.05 4.03
N ALA A 91 -8.79 -3.00 3.55
CA ALA A 91 -9.26 -4.09 2.70
C ALA A 91 -10.25 -4.99 3.46
N LEU A 92 -9.96 -5.30 4.73
CA LEU A 92 -10.83 -6.10 5.56
C LEU A 92 -12.21 -5.45 5.78
N ASP A 93 -12.26 -4.16 6.13
CA ASP A 93 -13.54 -3.42 6.26
C ASP A 93 -14.36 -3.47 4.97
N TYR A 94 -13.69 -3.31 3.82
CA TYR A 94 -14.35 -3.45 2.52
C TYR A 94 -14.94 -4.85 2.34
N PHE A 95 -14.18 -5.93 2.52
CA PHE A 95 -14.72 -7.27 2.27
C PHE A 95 -15.75 -7.72 3.31
N LEU A 96 -15.64 -7.30 4.57
CA LEU A 96 -16.62 -7.64 5.62
C LEU A 96 -18.02 -7.08 5.37
N ALA A 97 -18.16 -6.05 4.54
CA ALA A 97 -19.42 -5.34 4.34
C ALA A 97 -20.49 -6.10 3.52
N ALA A 98 -20.14 -7.25 2.92
CA ALA A 98 -21.07 -8.06 2.14
C ALA A 98 -21.21 -9.46 2.74
N SER A 99 -22.40 -10.07 2.66
CA SER A 99 -22.65 -11.40 3.24
C SER A 99 -21.76 -12.48 2.63
N LEU A 100 -21.54 -12.45 1.31
CA LEU A 100 -20.76 -13.43 0.57
C LEU A 100 -19.26 -13.42 0.93
N THR A 101 -18.78 -12.28 1.40
CA THR A 101 -17.38 -12.05 1.82
C THR A 101 -17.33 -11.64 3.30
N GLY A 102 -18.38 -11.90 4.06
CA GLY A 102 -18.56 -11.35 5.40
C GLY A 102 -17.97 -12.22 6.51
N PRO A 103 -18.32 -11.93 7.78
CA PRO A 103 -17.99 -12.79 8.92
C PRO A 103 -18.36 -14.26 8.65
N GLY A 104 -17.50 -15.19 9.02
CA GLY A 104 -17.67 -16.62 8.73
C GLY A 104 -17.15 -17.05 7.35
N ASN A 105 -17.02 -16.13 6.39
CA ASN A 105 -16.55 -16.40 5.02
C ASN A 105 -15.15 -15.84 4.74
N ILE A 106 -14.55 -15.12 5.68
CA ILE A 106 -13.15 -14.67 5.63
C ILE A 106 -12.29 -15.53 6.56
N GLU A 107 -11.10 -15.86 6.11
CA GLU A 107 -9.99 -16.36 6.91
C GLU A 107 -8.81 -15.37 6.77
N LEU A 108 -8.19 -14.99 7.89
CA LEU A 108 -7.02 -14.11 7.91
C LEU A 108 -5.75 -14.95 8.08
N ASP A 109 -4.61 -14.44 7.59
CA ASP A 109 -3.30 -15.11 7.66
C ASP A 109 -3.32 -16.54 7.07
N HIS A 110 -4.05 -16.73 5.98
CA HIS A 110 -4.20 -18.03 5.32
C HIS A 110 -2.85 -18.53 4.80
N THR A 111 -2.39 -19.68 5.26
CA THR A 111 -1.07 -20.22 4.92
C THR A 111 -1.21 -21.54 4.18
N VAL A 112 -0.63 -21.60 2.99
CA VAL A 112 -0.67 -22.76 2.09
C VAL A 112 0.73 -23.31 1.81
N PRO A 113 0.84 -24.60 1.47
CA PRO A 113 2.09 -25.17 1.00
C PRO A 113 2.65 -24.44 -0.23
N ALA A 114 3.96 -24.30 -0.32
CA ALA A 114 4.60 -23.67 -1.47
C ALA A 114 4.41 -24.48 -2.78
N SER A 115 4.05 -25.76 -2.72
CA SER A 115 3.66 -26.55 -3.89
C SER A 115 2.43 -25.99 -4.60
N ASP A 116 1.57 -25.31 -3.84
CA ASP A 116 0.28 -24.84 -4.31
C ASP A 116 0.38 -23.42 -4.87
N THR A 117 1.57 -22.80 -4.80
CA THR A 117 1.83 -21.42 -5.23
C THR A 117 3.18 -21.30 -5.93
N LEU A 118 3.48 -20.16 -6.59
CA LEU A 118 4.80 -19.97 -7.21
C LEU A 118 5.90 -19.73 -6.15
N ALA A 119 5.60 -19.82 -4.85
CA ALA A 119 6.60 -19.78 -3.79
C ALA A 119 7.62 -20.94 -3.90
N SER A 120 7.19 -22.10 -4.43
CA SER A 120 8.07 -23.23 -4.75
C SER A 120 9.17 -22.85 -5.75
N GLU A 121 8.87 -22.00 -6.73
CA GLU A 121 9.82 -21.49 -7.72
C GLU A 121 10.93 -20.63 -7.08
N MET A 122 10.71 -20.15 -5.86
CA MET A 122 11.65 -19.35 -5.07
C MET A 122 12.37 -20.19 -4.00
N GLY A 123 12.05 -21.49 -3.91
CA GLY A 123 12.56 -22.41 -2.89
C GLY A 123 12.02 -22.12 -1.48
N MET A 124 10.80 -21.58 -1.38
CA MET A 124 10.09 -21.41 -0.11
C MET A 124 9.35 -22.71 0.25
N GLN A 125 8.96 -22.86 1.52
CA GLN A 125 8.17 -24.01 1.99
C GLN A 125 6.67 -23.73 2.04
N ASN A 126 6.28 -22.48 2.35
CA ASN A 126 4.90 -22.05 2.42
C ASN A 126 4.74 -20.68 1.75
N ALA A 127 3.51 -20.39 1.33
CA ALA A 127 3.03 -19.04 1.04
C ALA A 127 1.96 -18.69 2.06
N ASN A 128 1.85 -17.41 2.35
CA ASN A 128 0.80 -16.87 3.21
C ASN A 128 0.03 -15.83 2.41
N HIS A 129 -1.26 -15.65 2.66
CA HIS A 129 -2.14 -14.66 2.07
C HIS A 129 -2.82 -13.92 3.20
N ASP A 130 -3.01 -12.61 3.04
CA ASP A 130 -3.56 -11.77 4.11
C ASP A 130 -5.04 -12.11 4.35
N MET A 131 -5.76 -12.49 3.29
CA MET A 131 -7.16 -12.91 3.35
C MET A 131 -7.45 -14.08 2.41
N HIS A 132 -8.33 -14.99 2.85
CA HIS A 132 -8.93 -16.03 2.03
C HIS A 132 -10.46 -15.97 2.16
N LEU A 133 -11.15 -15.85 1.02
CA LEU A 133 -12.62 -15.83 0.93
C LEU A 133 -13.12 -17.26 0.78
N LYS A 134 -13.35 -17.95 1.92
CA LYS A 134 -13.66 -19.38 2.01
C LYS A 134 -14.77 -19.84 1.05
N SER A 135 -15.91 -19.16 1.06
CA SER A 135 -17.06 -19.54 0.22
C SER A 135 -16.82 -19.32 -1.27
N LEU A 136 -15.82 -18.51 -1.62
CA LEU A 136 -15.48 -18.17 -2.98
C LEU A 136 -14.22 -18.88 -3.47
N GLY A 137 -13.46 -19.51 -2.57
CA GLY A 137 -12.16 -20.11 -2.88
C GLY A 137 -11.20 -19.10 -3.50
N VAL A 138 -11.15 -17.87 -2.97
CA VAL A 138 -10.26 -16.81 -3.50
C VAL A 138 -9.29 -16.37 -2.43
N SER A 139 -8.00 -16.46 -2.73
CA SER A 139 -6.95 -15.92 -1.86
C SER A 139 -6.49 -14.55 -2.31
N MET A 140 -6.19 -13.70 -1.34
CA MET A 140 -5.87 -12.30 -1.56
C MET A 140 -4.67 -11.86 -0.72
N ASP A 141 -3.83 -11.05 -1.34
CA ASP A 141 -2.68 -10.44 -0.68
C ASP A 141 -2.80 -8.92 -0.81
N THR A 142 -2.84 -8.24 0.32
CA THR A 142 -3.05 -6.80 0.41
C THR A 142 -1.72 -6.09 0.31
N LYS A 143 -1.67 -5.02 -0.47
CA LYS A 143 -0.48 -4.21 -0.67
C LYS A 143 -0.86 -2.74 -0.60
N ASN A 144 0.04 -1.95 -0.04
CA ASN A 144 -0.05 -0.51 -0.17
C ASN A 144 0.69 -0.09 -1.46
N LEU A 145 0.05 0.71 -2.29
CA LEU A 145 0.68 1.28 -3.48
C LEU A 145 1.32 2.61 -3.08
N SER A 146 2.45 2.52 -2.38
CA SER A 146 3.11 3.65 -1.73
C SER A 146 4.33 4.18 -2.45
N ASP A 147 4.53 5.50 -2.37
CA ASP A 147 5.76 6.15 -2.85
C ASP A 147 6.90 5.95 -1.85
N LYS A 148 7.50 4.76 -1.89
CA LYS A 148 8.61 4.39 -1.00
C LYS A 148 9.81 5.31 -1.18
N THR A 149 10.08 5.75 -2.41
CA THR A 149 11.15 6.71 -2.69
C THR A 149 10.92 8.01 -1.93
N ARG A 150 9.69 8.55 -1.96
CA ARG A 150 9.33 9.73 -1.17
C ARG A 150 9.52 9.51 0.32
N GLN A 151 9.04 8.39 0.84
CA GLN A 151 9.15 8.06 2.28
C GLN A 151 10.62 8.03 2.73
N ILE A 152 11.50 7.42 1.92
CA ILE A 152 12.94 7.38 2.20
C ILE A 152 13.51 8.80 2.23
N LEU A 153 13.19 9.62 1.21
CA LEU A 153 13.65 11.00 1.08
C LEU A 153 13.15 11.89 2.22
N ASP A 154 11.88 11.81 2.60
CA ASP A 154 11.31 12.60 3.71
C ASP A 154 12.03 12.28 5.04
N GLY A 155 12.38 11.01 5.27
CA GLY A 155 13.21 10.63 6.41
C GLY A 155 14.61 11.26 6.37
N ILE A 156 15.24 11.30 5.18
CA ILE A 156 16.54 11.99 5.00
C ILE A 156 16.38 13.49 5.29
N PHE A 157 15.29 14.10 4.83
CA PHE A 157 15.01 15.52 5.04
C PHE A 157 14.82 15.87 6.52
N ASP A 158 14.17 15.00 7.28
CA ASP A 158 14.02 15.16 8.72
C ASP A 158 15.38 15.10 9.44
N GLU A 159 16.24 14.15 9.06
CA GLU A 159 17.60 14.04 9.60
C GLU A 159 18.47 15.24 9.23
N PHE A 160 18.40 15.69 7.98
CA PHE A 160 19.07 16.91 7.52
C PHE A 160 18.63 18.15 8.28
N ARG A 161 17.31 18.34 8.48
CA ARG A 161 16.76 19.46 9.26
C ARG A 161 17.27 19.44 10.70
N LYS A 162 17.30 18.27 11.34
CA LYS A 162 17.89 18.09 12.68
C LYS A 162 19.38 18.47 12.69
N ALA A 163 20.16 17.98 11.73
CA ALA A 163 21.60 18.26 11.64
C ALA A 163 21.92 19.75 11.44
N LYS A 164 21.06 20.49 10.74
CA LYS A 164 21.21 21.94 10.49
C LYS A 164 20.49 22.84 11.51
N GLY A 165 19.78 22.27 12.49
CA GLY A 165 18.98 23.03 13.45
C GLY A 165 17.78 23.78 12.83
N ILE A 166 17.26 23.29 11.69
CA ILE A 166 16.15 23.90 10.95
C ILE A 166 14.82 23.39 11.53
N LYS A 167 13.98 24.30 12.04
CA LYS A 167 12.68 23.94 12.62
C LYS A 167 11.64 23.53 11.58
N SER A 168 11.59 24.24 10.45
CA SER A 168 10.64 23.98 9.37
C SER A 168 11.20 24.49 8.06
N MET A 169 11.27 23.62 7.07
CA MET A 169 11.59 23.95 5.68
C MET A 169 10.94 22.91 4.78
N MET A 170 10.24 23.37 3.75
CA MET A 170 9.73 22.47 2.71
C MET A 170 10.86 22.16 1.74
N ILE A 171 11.07 20.87 1.49
CA ILE A 171 12.02 20.36 0.51
C ILE A 171 11.20 19.62 -0.53
N MET A 172 11.34 20.02 -1.79
CA MET A 172 10.64 19.43 -2.92
C MET A 172 11.63 18.61 -3.74
N PRO A 173 11.66 17.29 -3.56
CA PRO A 173 12.44 16.43 -4.42
C PRO A 173 11.78 16.31 -5.80
N THR A 174 12.60 16.26 -6.84
CA THR A 174 12.24 15.80 -8.18
C THR A 174 13.03 14.53 -8.46
N TYR A 175 12.34 13.44 -8.78
CA TYR A 175 12.89 12.15 -9.17
C TYR A 175 11.94 11.48 -10.16
N ASP A 176 12.44 10.47 -10.88
CA ASP A 176 11.57 9.60 -11.67
C ASP A 176 10.76 8.71 -10.71
N HIS A 177 9.44 8.88 -10.70
CA HIS A 177 8.56 8.08 -9.83
C HIS A 177 8.64 6.59 -10.15
N ASP A 178 9.11 6.23 -11.34
CA ASP A 178 9.24 4.85 -11.79
C ASP A 178 10.58 4.18 -11.48
N ASP A 179 11.54 4.92 -10.92
CA ASP A 179 12.83 4.34 -10.56
C ASP A 179 12.71 3.39 -9.37
N ASP A 180 13.59 2.38 -9.34
CA ASP A 180 13.75 1.50 -8.19
C ASP A 180 14.10 2.33 -6.94
N PHE A 181 13.35 2.14 -5.85
CA PHE A 181 13.61 2.80 -4.57
C PHE A 181 14.89 2.26 -3.89
N THR A 182 15.40 1.10 -4.31
CA THR A 182 16.56 0.43 -3.69
C THR A 182 17.83 1.28 -3.70
N PRO A 183 18.22 1.96 -4.81
CA PRO A 183 19.25 2.99 -4.81
C PRO A 183 19.12 4.05 -3.72
N TYR A 184 17.92 4.56 -3.48
CA TYR A 184 17.64 5.59 -2.46
C TYR A 184 17.84 5.04 -1.05
N ALA A 185 17.35 3.82 -0.78
CA ALA A 185 17.53 3.16 0.50
C ALA A 185 19.01 2.85 0.78
N SER A 186 19.73 2.33 -0.23
CA SER A 186 21.11 1.88 -0.10
C SER A 186 22.12 3.04 0.01
N ASN A 187 21.80 4.19 -0.57
CA ASN A 187 22.64 5.39 -0.53
C ASN A 187 22.16 6.46 0.48
N ARG A 188 21.26 6.09 1.40
CA ARG A 188 20.70 7.02 2.40
C ARG A 188 21.78 7.82 3.15
N PRO A 189 22.88 7.23 3.67
CA PRO A 189 23.92 7.99 4.35
C PRO A 189 24.62 9.02 3.45
N GLN A 190 24.87 8.67 2.19
CA GLN A 190 25.52 9.53 1.21
C GLN A 190 24.62 10.70 0.80
N LEU A 191 23.32 10.44 0.58
CA LEU A 191 22.32 11.46 0.28
C LEU A 191 22.18 12.46 1.45
N LEU A 192 22.18 11.97 2.70
CA LEU A 192 22.18 12.84 3.88
C LEU A 192 23.45 13.71 3.93
N ALA A 193 24.62 13.10 3.74
CA ALA A 193 25.89 13.82 3.74
C ALA A 193 25.95 14.89 2.63
N GLU A 194 25.42 14.58 1.45
CA GLU A 194 25.27 15.52 0.34
C GLU A 194 24.41 16.72 0.73
N LEU A 195 23.25 16.51 1.34
CA LEU A 195 22.39 17.62 1.78
C LEU A 195 23.08 18.45 2.87
N VAL A 196 23.71 17.80 3.86
CA VAL A 196 24.39 18.49 4.96
C VAL A 196 25.59 19.31 4.46
N SER A 197 26.33 18.83 3.47
CA SER A 197 27.49 19.55 2.93
C SER A 197 27.13 20.56 1.84
N GLY A 198 26.17 20.22 0.97
CA GLY A 198 25.82 20.99 -0.22
C GLY A 198 24.82 22.13 0.01
N VAL A 199 24.07 22.11 1.11
CA VAL A 199 23.09 23.17 1.43
C VAL A 199 23.69 24.19 2.39
N ASP A 200 23.92 25.40 1.89
CA ASP A 200 24.23 26.58 2.69
C ASP A 200 22.93 27.24 3.15
N VAL A 201 22.69 27.18 4.46
CA VAL A 201 21.50 27.74 5.11
C VAL A 201 21.54 29.26 5.15
N ASN A 202 22.73 29.85 5.28
CA ASN A 202 22.90 31.30 5.32
C ASN A 202 22.83 31.89 3.91
N GLY A 203 23.47 31.21 2.95
CA GLY A 203 23.39 31.52 1.53
C GLY A 203 22.05 31.18 0.86
N ARG A 204 21.19 30.42 1.56
CA ARG A 204 19.85 29.99 1.11
C ARG A 204 19.90 29.30 -0.27
N THR A 205 20.66 28.20 -0.35
CA THR A 205 20.77 27.39 -1.59
C THR A 205 19.39 27.06 -2.16
N PRO A 206 18.98 27.57 -3.34
CA PRO A 206 17.63 27.40 -3.84
C PRO A 206 17.35 25.98 -4.34
N ARG A 207 18.37 25.34 -4.93
CA ARG A 207 18.30 24.00 -5.50
C ARG A 207 19.63 23.27 -5.35
N LEU A 208 19.57 21.95 -5.18
CA LEU A 208 20.71 21.05 -5.21
C LEU A 208 20.39 19.87 -6.13
N THR A 209 21.26 19.59 -7.11
CA THR A 209 21.14 18.38 -7.95
C THR A 209 22.04 17.30 -7.35
N SER A 210 21.48 16.10 -7.16
CA SER A 210 22.20 15.00 -6.54
C SER A 210 23.34 14.51 -7.43
N GLN A 211 24.50 14.29 -6.83
CA GLN A 211 25.65 13.59 -7.40
C GLN A 211 25.62 12.09 -7.08
N VAL A 212 24.76 11.69 -6.14
CA VAL A 212 24.63 10.30 -5.68
C VAL A 212 23.64 9.52 -6.55
N ILE A 213 22.50 10.14 -6.88
CA ILE A 213 21.45 9.54 -7.71
C ILE A 213 21.23 10.43 -8.95
N PRO A 214 21.53 9.95 -10.16
CA PRO A 214 21.22 10.67 -11.39
C PRO A 214 19.72 10.98 -11.49
N GLY A 215 19.38 12.20 -11.91
CA GLY A 215 17.98 12.64 -12.06
C GLY A 215 17.31 13.13 -10.77
N LEU A 216 17.87 12.83 -9.60
CA LEU A 216 17.39 13.38 -8.32
C LEU A 216 17.84 14.83 -8.15
N SER A 217 16.92 15.72 -7.81
CA SER A 217 17.24 17.07 -7.33
C SER A 217 16.29 17.53 -6.23
N TYR A 218 16.71 18.52 -5.46
CA TYR A 218 16.00 19.04 -4.30
C TYR A 218 15.84 20.55 -4.45
N GLU A 219 14.62 21.05 -4.34
CA GLU A 219 14.33 22.48 -4.27
C GLU A 219 13.93 22.87 -2.83
N PHE A 220 14.44 24.01 -2.37
CA PHE A 220 14.32 24.42 -0.97
C PHE A 220 13.47 25.69 -0.84
N ALA A 221 12.36 25.58 -0.11
CA ALA A 221 11.48 26.71 0.15
C ALA A 221 11.97 27.52 1.37
N TRP A 222 12.76 28.55 1.12
CA TRP A 222 13.36 29.40 2.17
C TRP A 222 12.43 30.48 2.73
N ASN A 223 11.39 30.85 1.99
CA ASN A 223 10.47 31.93 2.34
C ASN A 223 9.04 31.40 2.40
N ALA A 224 8.19 32.06 3.20
CA ALA A 224 6.74 31.83 3.18
C ALA A 224 6.17 32.22 1.80
N GLY A 225 5.41 31.33 1.19
CA GLY A 225 4.82 31.54 -0.13
C GLY A 225 4.32 30.25 -0.76
N VAL A 226 3.74 30.36 -1.96
CA VAL A 226 3.36 29.21 -2.78
C VAL A 226 4.54 28.86 -3.67
N TYR A 227 5.08 27.64 -3.50
CA TYR A 227 6.03 27.06 -4.44
C TYR A 227 5.25 26.23 -5.45
N ILE A 228 5.48 26.51 -6.73
CA ILE A 228 4.86 25.80 -7.84
C ILE A 228 6.00 25.10 -8.57
N SER A 229 5.99 23.77 -8.59
CA SER A 229 6.83 22.98 -9.49
C SER A 229 5.95 22.39 -10.58
N GLU A 230 6.34 22.55 -11.83
CA GLU A 230 5.73 21.81 -12.93
C GLU A 230 6.45 20.46 -13.09
N GLY A 231 5.68 19.38 -13.08
CA GLY A 231 6.13 18.04 -13.44
C GLY A 231 5.24 17.48 -14.55
N SER A 232 5.82 16.74 -15.48
CA SER A 232 5.05 15.94 -16.44
C SER A 232 4.77 14.56 -15.85
N TYR A 233 3.51 14.14 -15.84
CA TYR A 233 3.10 12.81 -15.41
C TYR A 233 2.39 12.10 -16.57
N SER A 234 2.83 10.86 -16.88
CA SER A 234 2.17 9.98 -17.85
C SER A 234 1.67 8.72 -17.13
N PRO A 235 0.35 8.54 -16.95
CA PRO A 235 -0.19 7.35 -16.29
C PRO A 235 0.12 6.04 -17.02
N VAL A 236 0.31 6.11 -18.35
CA VAL A 236 0.63 4.95 -19.19
C VAL A 236 2.09 4.53 -19.02
N GLU A 237 3.02 5.48 -19.06
CA GLU A 237 4.45 5.19 -18.83
C GLU A 237 4.67 4.70 -17.41
N HIS A 238 3.98 5.33 -16.45
CA HIS A 238 3.98 4.90 -15.05
C HIS A 238 3.54 3.44 -14.94
N ALA A 239 2.36 3.09 -15.46
CA ALA A 239 1.88 1.71 -15.48
C ALA A 239 2.85 0.74 -16.18
N THR A 240 3.46 1.16 -17.29
CA THR A 240 4.43 0.35 -18.07
C THR A 240 5.68 0.00 -17.26
N ARG A 241 6.06 0.79 -16.26
CA ARG A 241 7.21 0.48 -15.40
C ARG A 241 6.77 -0.19 -14.09
N HIS A 242 5.67 0.27 -13.50
CA HIS A 242 5.18 -0.21 -12.20
C HIS A 242 4.57 -1.60 -12.23
N HIS A 243 4.05 -2.08 -13.37
CA HIS A 243 3.46 -3.42 -13.44
C HIS A 243 4.44 -4.54 -13.04
N LEU A 244 5.76 -4.28 -13.12
CA LEU A 244 6.81 -5.19 -12.66
C LEU A 244 6.75 -5.48 -11.16
N LEU A 245 6.12 -4.62 -10.35
CA LEU A 245 5.90 -4.86 -8.93
C LEU A 245 5.15 -6.16 -8.66
N LEU A 246 4.26 -6.57 -9.58
CA LEU A 246 3.54 -7.85 -9.48
C LEU A 246 4.50 -9.05 -9.55
N PHE A 247 5.62 -8.96 -10.30
CA PHE A 247 6.66 -10.00 -10.26
C PHE A 247 7.32 -10.10 -8.87
N GLY A 248 7.32 -9.02 -8.08
CA GLY A 248 7.76 -9.04 -6.68
C GLY A 248 6.86 -9.87 -5.75
N HIS A 249 5.61 -10.12 -6.16
CA HIS A 249 4.58 -10.79 -5.35
C HIS A 249 4.26 -12.22 -5.78
N ILE A 250 4.98 -12.77 -6.77
CA ILE A 250 4.71 -14.09 -7.38
C ILE A 250 4.55 -15.24 -6.39
N LYS A 251 5.23 -15.20 -5.23
CA LYS A 251 5.09 -16.22 -4.19
C LYS A 251 3.64 -16.42 -3.73
N LYS A 252 2.79 -15.41 -3.95
CA LYS A 252 1.38 -15.43 -3.60
C LYS A 252 0.52 -16.04 -4.71
N PHE A 253 1.01 -16.13 -5.94
CA PHE A 253 0.22 -16.58 -7.08
C PHE A 253 -0.01 -18.09 -6.98
N SER A 254 -1.28 -18.48 -6.89
CA SER A 254 -1.68 -19.86 -6.65
C SER A 254 -1.83 -20.68 -7.94
N ARG A 255 -1.57 -21.98 -7.82
CA ARG A 255 -1.85 -23.02 -8.81
C ARG A 255 -3.21 -23.66 -8.63
N THR A 256 -3.78 -23.55 -7.43
CA THR A 256 -4.92 -24.38 -6.99
C THR A 256 -6.20 -23.58 -6.79
N GLU A 257 -6.09 -22.26 -6.59
CA GLU A 257 -7.23 -21.37 -6.39
C GLU A 257 -7.03 -19.99 -7.03
N PRO A 258 -8.10 -19.29 -7.43
CA PRO A 258 -8.00 -17.91 -7.86
C PRO A 258 -7.27 -17.03 -6.83
N THR A 259 -6.34 -16.20 -7.30
CA THR A 259 -5.60 -15.27 -6.46
C THR A 259 -5.71 -13.85 -6.99
N ALA A 260 -5.97 -12.88 -6.12
CA ALA A 260 -5.92 -11.46 -6.45
C ALA A 260 -4.93 -10.69 -5.57
N ILE A 261 -4.26 -9.69 -6.14
CA ILE A 261 -3.55 -8.68 -5.34
C ILE A 261 -4.51 -7.52 -5.08
N VAL A 262 -4.63 -7.10 -3.83
CA VAL A 262 -5.47 -5.97 -3.42
C VAL A 262 -4.57 -4.78 -3.12
N TYR A 263 -4.54 -3.79 -4.01
CA TYR A 263 -3.83 -2.54 -3.77
C TYR A 263 -4.72 -1.53 -3.08
N VAL A 264 -4.33 -1.10 -1.88
CA VAL A 264 -4.94 0.03 -1.19
C VAL A 264 -4.19 1.30 -1.56
N MET A 265 -4.91 2.33 -1.97
CA MET A 265 -4.40 3.67 -2.23
C MET A 265 -4.88 4.57 -1.09
N PHE A 266 -3.98 4.88 -0.16
CA PHE A 266 -4.30 5.69 1.03
C PHE A 266 -3.75 7.11 0.89
N PRO A 267 -4.52 8.18 1.20
CA PRO A 267 -4.07 9.55 0.99
C PRO A 267 -2.76 10.01 1.61
N TRP A 268 -2.30 9.35 2.68
CA TRP A 268 -1.10 9.75 3.39
C TRP A 268 0.13 8.86 3.16
N SER A 269 -0.02 7.82 2.34
CA SER A 269 1.11 6.94 1.98
C SER A 269 1.13 6.57 0.50
N GLY A 270 0.04 6.81 -0.24
CA GLY A 270 -0.07 6.55 -1.67
C GLY A 270 0.75 7.51 -2.51
N GLU A 271 1.06 7.08 -3.73
CA GLU A 271 1.79 7.90 -4.68
C GLU A 271 0.99 9.15 -5.07
N THR A 272 1.71 10.26 -5.22
CA THR A 272 1.10 11.57 -5.53
C THR A 272 0.30 11.55 -6.83
N ALA A 273 0.69 10.70 -7.77
CA ALA A 273 -0.02 10.41 -9.01
C ALA A 273 -1.49 9.97 -8.80
N PHE A 274 -1.82 9.35 -7.67
CA PHE A 274 -3.17 8.87 -7.38
C PHE A 274 -4.12 9.95 -6.83
N PHE A 275 -3.60 11.14 -6.50
CA PHE A 275 -4.41 12.29 -6.07
C PHE A 275 -4.82 13.21 -7.23
N GLY A 276 -4.48 12.86 -8.48
CA GLY A 276 -4.66 13.71 -9.65
C GLY A 276 -5.36 13.03 -10.84
N PHE A 277 -5.23 13.70 -11.99
CA PHE A 277 -5.72 13.24 -13.29
C PHE A 277 -4.96 11.98 -13.74
N GLY A 278 -5.66 10.96 -14.26
CA GLY A 278 -5.04 9.78 -14.87
C GLY A 278 -4.99 8.52 -14.00
N LYS A 279 -5.44 8.54 -12.75
CA LYS A 279 -5.54 7.35 -11.87
C LYS A 279 -6.26 6.17 -12.54
N ASP A 280 -7.40 6.45 -13.18
CA ASP A 280 -8.20 5.45 -13.88
C ASP A 280 -7.43 4.82 -15.05
N THR A 281 -6.69 5.64 -15.79
CA THR A 281 -5.80 5.20 -16.87
C THR A 281 -4.67 4.34 -16.31
N PHE A 282 -4.04 4.75 -15.21
CA PHE A 282 -2.99 3.97 -14.55
C PHE A 282 -3.52 2.61 -14.11
N GLN A 283 -4.65 2.53 -13.40
CA GLN A 283 -5.20 1.26 -12.91
C GLN A 283 -5.51 0.28 -14.06
N THR A 284 -6.07 0.82 -15.14
CA THR A 284 -6.37 0.06 -16.38
C THR A 284 -5.09 -0.48 -17.00
N GLU A 285 -4.11 0.40 -17.25
CA GLU A 285 -2.88 0.02 -17.91
C GLU A 285 -1.99 -0.86 -17.03
N PHE A 286 -1.94 -0.63 -15.72
CA PHE A 286 -1.12 -1.42 -14.79
C PHE A 286 -1.46 -2.91 -14.89
N GLY A 287 -2.75 -3.25 -14.85
CA GLY A 287 -3.20 -4.63 -15.03
C GLY A 287 -2.96 -5.14 -16.46
N ARG A 288 -3.28 -4.34 -17.49
CA ARG A 288 -3.10 -4.75 -18.89
C ARG A 288 -1.66 -5.04 -19.26
N GLN A 289 -0.71 -4.21 -18.82
CA GLN A 289 0.71 -4.38 -19.09
C GLN A 289 1.18 -5.73 -18.52
N PHE A 290 0.79 -6.07 -17.28
CA PHE A 290 1.13 -7.37 -16.70
C PHE A 290 0.40 -8.57 -17.32
N PHE A 291 -0.88 -8.44 -17.67
CA PHE A 291 -1.68 -9.58 -18.14
C PHE A 291 -1.53 -9.86 -19.64
N ASN A 292 -1.17 -8.86 -20.45
CA ASN A 292 -1.18 -8.98 -21.91
C ASN A 292 0.23 -8.98 -22.53
N ASN A 293 1.20 -8.21 -21.99
CA ASN A 293 2.49 -8.07 -22.66
C ASN A 293 3.35 -9.34 -22.61
N TYR A 294 3.07 -10.23 -21.66
CA TYR A 294 3.82 -11.47 -21.46
C TYR A 294 3.15 -12.69 -22.11
N LEU A 295 2.05 -12.49 -22.85
CA LEU A 295 1.38 -13.60 -23.53
C LEU A 295 2.31 -14.24 -24.55
N GLY A 296 2.66 -15.51 -24.30
CA GLY A 296 3.61 -16.24 -25.14
C GLY A 296 5.07 -15.79 -25.01
N SER A 297 5.41 -14.92 -24.05
CA SER A 297 6.80 -14.54 -23.79
C SER A 297 7.61 -15.76 -23.33
N ALA A 298 8.76 -15.96 -23.97
CA ALA A 298 9.76 -16.95 -23.58
C ALA A 298 10.75 -16.43 -22.53
N ASP A 299 10.63 -15.16 -22.12
CA ASP A 299 11.52 -14.56 -21.13
C ASP A 299 11.38 -15.29 -19.80
N LEU A 300 12.51 -15.56 -19.16
CA LEU A 300 12.51 -16.22 -17.86
C LEU A 300 12.05 -15.25 -16.78
N GLY A 301 11.19 -15.70 -15.87
CA GLY A 301 10.68 -14.89 -14.76
C GLY A 301 11.81 -14.30 -13.91
N LYS A 302 12.96 -14.98 -13.82
CA LYS A 302 14.14 -14.50 -13.07
C LYS A 302 14.73 -13.20 -13.60
N SER A 303 14.44 -12.83 -14.85
CA SER A 303 14.80 -11.52 -15.43
C SER A 303 14.01 -10.38 -14.77
N PHE A 304 12.82 -10.66 -14.24
CA PHE A 304 11.94 -9.68 -13.59
C PHE A 304 11.98 -9.78 -12.06
N ASN A 305 12.25 -10.98 -11.52
CA ASN A 305 12.48 -11.18 -10.09
C ASN A 305 13.62 -12.18 -9.85
N LYS A 306 14.79 -11.65 -9.46
CA LYS A 306 16.02 -12.41 -9.21
C LYS A 306 15.89 -13.48 -8.12
N LYS A 307 14.83 -13.45 -7.30
CA LYS A 307 14.58 -14.46 -6.26
C LYS A 307 13.97 -15.76 -6.83
N ILE A 308 13.51 -15.76 -8.08
CA ILE A 308 13.09 -16.99 -8.79
C ILE A 308 14.32 -17.83 -9.09
N LYS A 309 14.27 -19.11 -8.70
CA LYS A 309 15.37 -20.06 -8.88
C LYS A 309 15.17 -20.97 -10.09
N SER A 310 13.92 -21.20 -10.50
CA SER A 310 13.59 -22.03 -11.65
C SER A 310 13.70 -21.29 -12.98
N ASN A 311 13.42 -22.01 -14.07
CA ASN A 311 13.31 -21.46 -15.42
C ASN A 311 11.84 -21.25 -15.83
N ILE A 312 10.94 -20.98 -14.88
CA ILE A 312 9.55 -20.58 -15.21
C ILE A 312 9.57 -19.32 -16.10
N THR A 313 8.72 -19.30 -17.12
CA THR A 313 8.61 -18.15 -18.04
C THR A 313 7.76 -17.03 -17.43
N ALA A 314 7.92 -15.80 -17.91
CA ALA A 314 7.06 -14.69 -17.55
C ALA A 314 5.60 -14.93 -17.97
N ALA A 315 5.39 -15.58 -19.12
CA ALA A 315 4.06 -16.03 -19.56
C ALA A 315 3.40 -16.96 -18.53
N ASP A 316 4.13 -17.95 -18.03
CA ASP A 316 3.60 -18.88 -17.04
C ASP A 316 3.36 -18.21 -15.68
N VAL A 317 4.26 -17.32 -15.24
CA VAL A 317 4.08 -16.55 -14.01
C VAL A 317 2.78 -15.74 -14.05
N THR A 318 2.55 -14.98 -15.12
CA THR A 318 1.40 -14.06 -15.22
C THR A 318 0.06 -14.81 -15.24
N ARG A 319 0.01 -16.02 -15.81
CA ARG A 319 -1.19 -16.88 -15.82
C ARG A 319 -1.64 -17.39 -14.45
N HIS A 320 -0.80 -17.30 -13.42
CA HIS A 320 -1.15 -17.73 -12.05
C HIS A 320 -1.71 -16.59 -11.18
N LEU A 321 -1.77 -15.35 -11.70
CA LEU A 321 -2.48 -14.26 -11.04
C LEU A 321 -3.82 -14.03 -11.72
N SER A 322 -4.92 -14.17 -10.98
CA SER A 322 -6.28 -14.04 -11.50
C SER A 322 -6.71 -12.59 -11.72
N GLY A 323 -6.11 -11.65 -10.99
CA GLY A 323 -6.43 -10.25 -11.15
C GLY A 323 -5.85 -9.32 -10.09
N VAL A 324 -6.17 -8.04 -10.24
CA VAL A 324 -5.83 -6.98 -9.29
C VAL A 324 -7.10 -6.23 -8.92
N ILE A 325 -7.26 -5.95 -7.62
CA ILE A 325 -8.32 -5.11 -7.09
C ILE A 325 -7.66 -3.86 -6.51
N PHE A 326 -8.19 -2.68 -6.83
CA PHE A 326 -7.76 -1.41 -6.27
C PHE A 326 -8.83 -0.90 -5.31
N LEU A 327 -8.41 -0.46 -4.13
CA LEU A 327 -9.26 0.12 -3.09
C LEU A 327 -8.76 1.54 -2.80
N ASP A 328 -9.54 2.54 -3.23
CA ASP A 328 -9.26 3.95 -2.99
C ASP A 328 -9.89 4.38 -1.67
N ASP A 329 -9.05 4.63 -0.66
CA ASP A 329 -9.52 4.98 0.67
C ASP A 329 -9.83 6.49 0.78
N LYS A 330 -11.11 6.80 0.94
CA LYS A 330 -11.61 8.19 1.09
C LYS A 330 -11.67 8.65 2.54
N SER A 331 -11.18 7.87 3.50
CA SER A 331 -11.27 8.18 4.94
C SER A 331 -10.81 9.57 5.33
N VAL A 332 -9.86 10.19 4.62
CA VAL A 332 -9.38 11.56 4.93
C VAL A 332 -10.37 12.66 4.50
N THR A 333 -11.22 12.41 3.51
CA THR A 333 -12.06 13.44 2.87
C THR A 333 -13.56 13.16 2.94
N ALA A 334 -13.95 11.92 3.20
CA ALA A 334 -15.35 11.52 3.27
C ALA A 334 -16.04 12.15 4.49
N LYS A 335 -17.27 12.62 4.29
CA LYS A 335 -18.04 13.33 5.32
C LYS A 335 -18.95 12.42 6.13
N ASP A 336 -19.32 11.27 5.59
CA ASP A 336 -20.23 10.32 6.24
C ASP A 336 -19.45 9.10 6.75
N PRO A 337 -19.16 9.01 8.05
CA PRO A 337 -18.42 7.87 8.61
C PRO A 337 -19.20 6.56 8.55
N LYS A 338 -20.53 6.59 8.42
CA LYS A 338 -21.35 5.38 8.36
C LYS A 338 -21.18 4.61 7.06
N GLN A 339 -20.67 5.25 6.01
CA GLN A 339 -20.31 4.58 4.77
C GLN A 339 -18.94 3.91 4.88
N ILE A 340 -18.68 2.94 4.00
CA ILE A 340 -17.39 2.22 3.95
C ILE A 340 -16.26 3.20 3.60
N ASN A 341 -16.55 4.24 2.81
CA ASN A 341 -15.59 5.26 2.36
C ASN A 341 -14.41 4.66 1.59
N VAL A 342 -14.67 3.59 0.83
CA VAL A 342 -13.71 2.96 -0.07
C VAL A 342 -14.38 2.80 -1.43
N GLU A 343 -13.75 3.35 -2.47
CA GLU A 343 -14.14 3.11 -3.87
C GLU A 343 -13.29 1.96 -4.42
N ALA A 344 -13.94 1.00 -5.08
CA ALA A 344 -13.24 -0.16 -5.62
C ALA A 344 -13.19 -0.12 -7.16
N SER A 345 -12.11 -0.63 -7.71
CA SER A 345 -12.00 -0.98 -9.13
C SER A 345 -11.19 -2.27 -9.27
N PHE A 346 -11.25 -2.94 -10.42
CA PHE A 346 -10.50 -4.17 -10.63
C PHE A 346 -10.13 -4.39 -12.09
N VAL A 347 -9.09 -5.20 -12.31
CA VAL A 347 -8.69 -5.73 -13.61
C VAL A 347 -8.53 -7.23 -13.48
N TRP A 348 -9.35 -7.99 -14.19
CA TRP A 348 -9.25 -9.46 -14.24
C TRP A 348 -8.31 -9.91 -15.35
N ASN A 349 -7.50 -10.92 -15.02
CA ASN A 349 -6.68 -11.61 -16.00
C ASN A 349 -7.55 -12.63 -16.74
N LYS A 350 -7.95 -12.28 -17.96
CA LYS A 350 -8.70 -13.17 -18.86
C LYS A 350 -7.88 -14.40 -19.28
N ASN A 351 -6.56 -14.33 -19.16
CA ASN A 351 -5.63 -15.39 -19.54
C ASN A 351 -5.19 -16.25 -18.34
N ALA A 352 -5.67 -15.96 -17.13
CA ALA A 352 -5.31 -16.75 -15.95
C ALA A 352 -5.85 -18.17 -16.03
N VAL A 353 -5.08 -19.13 -15.49
CA VAL A 353 -5.52 -20.53 -15.34
C VAL A 353 -6.80 -20.60 -14.49
N LEU A 354 -6.86 -19.77 -13.44
CA LEU A 354 -7.96 -19.69 -12.49
C LEU A 354 -8.58 -18.30 -12.55
N SER A 355 -9.22 -17.99 -13.68
CA SER A 355 -9.78 -16.66 -13.95
C SER A 355 -10.95 -16.29 -13.03
N LEU A 356 -11.06 -15.01 -12.70
CA LEU A 356 -12.18 -14.44 -11.95
C LEU A 356 -13.28 -13.84 -12.83
N VAL A 357 -13.15 -13.89 -14.17
CA VAL A 357 -14.18 -13.35 -15.08
C VAL A 357 -15.48 -14.15 -14.95
N GLY A 358 -16.58 -13.47 -14.59
CA GLY A 358 -17.88 -14.12 -14.35
C GLY A 358 -17.95 -14.93 -13.05
N HIS A 359 -16.87 -14.93 -12.25
CA HIS A 359 -16.84 -15.57 -10.95
C HIS A 359 -17.82 -14.88 -9.96
N PRO A 360 -18.37 -15.57 -8.94
CA PRO A 360 -19.23 -14.91 -7.96
C PRO A 360 -18.60 -13.69 -7.27
N LEU A 361 -17.26 -13.65 -7.12
CA LEU A 361 -16.55 -12.46 -6.65
C LEU A 361 -16.67 -11.27 -7.62
N ASP A 362 -16.55 -11.51 -8.93
CA ASP A 362 -16.73 -10.47 -9.97
C ASP A 362 -18.14 -9.87 -9.93
N VAL A 363 -19.16 -10.75 -9.83
CA VAL A 363 -20.56 -10.34 -9.69
C VAL A 363 -20.76 -9.49 -8.44
N GLU A 364 -20.20 -9.92 -7.30
CA GLU A 364 -20.34 -9.20 -6.04
C GLU A 364 -19.62 -7.84 -6.06
N LEU A 365 -18.42 -7.76 -6.61
CA LEU A 365 -17.70 -6.49 -6.77
C LEU A 365 -18.53 -5.49 -7.62
N ARG A 366 -19.06 -5.93 -8.76
CA ARG A 366 -19.91 -5.07 -9.60
C ARG A 366 -21.21 -4.65 -8.90
N ARG A 367 -21.86 -5.57 -8.18
CA ARG A 367 -23.07 -5.28 -7.39
C ARG A 367 -22.83 -4.18 -6.36
N ARG A 368 -21.60 -4.12 -5.82
CA ARG A 368 -21.16 -3.11 -4.86
C ARG A 368 -20.68 -1.80 -5.51
N GLY A 369 -20.75 -1.69 -6.83
CA GLY A 369 -20.33 -0.51 -7.58
C GLY A 369 -18.85 -0.46 -7.90
N ALA A 370 -18.10 -1.56 -7.73
CA ALA A 370 -16.71 -1.60 -8.16
C ALA A 370 -16.61 -1.49 -9.69
N VAL A 371 -15.71 -0.64 -10.18
CA VAL A 371 -15.54 -0.38 -11.61
C VAL A 371 -14.61 -1.41 -12.23
N ASP A 372 -15.10 -2.11 -13.25
CA ASP A 372 -14.29 -2.97 -14.10
C ASP A 372 -13.41 -2.13 -15.04
N ARG A 373 -12.11 -2.39 -15.01
CA ARG A 373 -11.09 -1.69 -15.82
C ARG A 373 -10.45 -2.61 -16.87
N GLY A 374 -10.90 -3.87 -17.00
CA GLY A 374 -10.29 -4.91 -17.84
C GLY A 374 -10.78 -5.03 -19.28
#